data_AF-A0A535VUE5-F1
#
_entry.id   AF-A0A535VUE5-F1
#
_cell.length_a   1.000
_cell.length_b   1.000
_cell.length_c   1.000
_cell.angle_alpha   90.00
_cell.angle_beta   90.00
_cell.angle_gamma   90.00
#
_symmetry.space_group_name_H-M   'P 1'
#
loop_
_entity.id
_entity.type
_entity.pdbx_description
1 polymer ?
#
loop_
_entity_poly.entity_id
_entity_poly.type
_entity_poly.pdbx_seq_one_letter_code
_entity_poly.pdbx_strand_id
1 'polypeptide(L)'
;MSAQGIAPTRLIDPRGHRFGAALSAVFLTLGFMADAPIVIPAVGLALGVSAYLGTRYSVLGRPWPFVRRALRLGPPAELESEVPPRFAQALGTLGLALATLALAAGALGGGSIAIGTGWLLAAAVASLQLVLAVTGYCLGCQLYRLRWYAPRLFDRIVGTSAVDAAA
;
A
#
# COMPACT_ATOMS: atom_id res chain seq x y z
N MET A 1 -1.00 -20.05 25.40
CA MET A 1 -1.35 -18.98 24.45
C MET A 1 -0.40 -17.82 24.70
N SER A 2 0.79 -17.88 24.13
CA SER A 2 1.85 -16.90 24.40
C SER A 2 1.55 -15.61 23.65
N ALA A 3 1.25 -14.56 24.41
CA ALA A 3 1.24 -13.19 23.91
C ALA A 3 2.64 -12.91 23.33
N GLN A 4 2.77 -13.01 22.01
CA GLN A 4 3.97 -12.53 21.32
C GLN A 4 3.98 -11.01 21.50
N GLY A 5 4.96 -10.50 22.26
CA GLY A 5 5.19 -9.09 22.43
C GLY A 5 5.42 -8.44 21.06
N ILE A 6 4.36 -7.82 20.53
CA ILE A 6 4.46 -6.93 19.38
C ILE A 6 5.21 -5.71 19.91
N ALA A 7 6.38 -5.41 19.35
CA ALA A 7 7.10 -4.15 19.62
C ALA A 7 6.11 -2.98 19.55
N PRO A 8 6.22 -1.90 20.35
CA PRO A 8 5.23 -0.83 20.38
C PRO A 8 5.01 -0.26 18.98
N THR A 9 3.94 -0.72 18.31
CA THR A 9 3.61 -0.29 16.97
C THR A 9 2.79 0.98 17.08
N ARG A 10 3.18 1.99 16.31
CA ARG A 10 2.41 3.22 16.20
C ARG A 10 0.96 2.88 15.84
N LEU A 11 0.03 3.46 16.57
CA LEU A 11 -1.39 3.32 16.31
C LEU A 11 -1.82 4.38 15.28
N ILE A 12 -2.64 3.98 14.31
CA ILE A 12 -3.06 4.83 13.19
C ILE A 12 -4.58 4.85 13.04
N ASP A 13 -5.08 5.96 12.49
CA ASP A 13 -6.49 6.07 12.08
C ASP A 13 -6.72 5.21 10.83
N PRO A 14 -7.57 4.17 10.89
CA PRO A 14 -7.82 3.29 9.76
C PRO A 14 -8.36 4.04 8.54
N ARG A 15 -9.07 5.15 8.73
CA ARG A 15 -9.66 5.91 7.61
C ARG A 15 -8.59 6.57 6.73
N GLY A 16 -7.43 6.92 7.31
CA GLY A 16 -6.32 7.51 6.56
C GLY A 16 -5.67 6.55 5.58
N HIS A 17 -5.52 5.28 5.96
CA HIS A 17 -4.97 4.27 5.04
C HIS A 17 -5.95 3.92 3.92
N ARG A 18 -7.27 3.89 4.22
CA ARG A 18 -8.33 3.70 3.21
C ARG A 18 -8.37 4.85 2.21
N PHE A 19 -8.21 6.08 2.69
CA PHE A 19 -8.12 7.26 1.84
C PHE A 19 -6.90 7.20 0.89
N GLY A 20 -5.74 6.84 1.43
CA GLY A 20 -4.53 6.65 0.60
C GLY A 20 -4.71 5.55 -0.46
N ALA A 21 -5.38 4.45 -0.12
CA ALA A 21 -5.72 3.40 -1.08
C ALA A 21 -6.69 3.90 -2.16
N ALA A 22 -7.70 4.69 -1.80
CA ALA A 22 -8.62 5.30 -2.76
C ALA A 22 -7.88 6.19 -3.76
N LEU A 23 -7.00 7.09 -3.29
CA LEU A 23 -6.21 7.95 -4.17
C LEU A 23 -5.27 7.15 -5.09
N SER A 24 -4.64 6.11 -4.55
CA SER A 24 -3.81 5.19 -5.34
C SER A 24 -4.60 4.54 -6.48
N ALA A 25 -5.79 4.01 -6.18
CA ALA A 25 -6.67 3.41 -7.18
C ALA A 25 -7.12 4.42 -8.24
N VAL A 26 -7.47 5.64 -7.83
CA VAL A 26 -7.82 6.75 -8.74
C VAL A 26 -6.65 7.07 -9.68
N PHE A 27 -5.43 7.25 -9.16
CA PHE A 27 -4.28 7.54 -9.99
C PHE A 27 -4.00 6.43 -10.99
N LEU A 28 -3.98 5.16 -10.55
CA LEU A 28 -3.76 4.03 -11.46
C LEU A 28 -4.84 3.93 -12.55
N THR A 29 -6.11 4.18 -12.20
CA THR A 29 -7.22 4.18 -13.15
C THR A 29 -7.12 5.32 -14.16
N LEU A 30 -6.85 6.54 -13.70
CA LEU A 30 -6.65 7.69 -14.58
C LEU A 30 -5.40 7.51 -15.45
N GLY A 31 -4.34 6.93 -14.91
CA GLY A 31 -3.13 6.58 -15.65
C GLY A 31 -3.43 5.60 -16.79
N PHE A 32 -4.25 4.58 -16.55
CA PHE A 32 -4.70 3.67 -17.60
C PHE A 32 -5.54 4.38 -18.67
N MET A 33 -6.54 5.18 -18.27
CA MET A 33 -7.41 5.89 -19.20
C MET A 33 -6.65 6.92 -20.06
N ALA A 34 -5.60 7.52 -19.51
CA ALA A 34 -4.76 8.51 -20.18
C ALA A 34 -3.54 7.90 -20.89
N ASP A 35 -3.40 6.56 -20.89
CA ASP A 35 -2.21 5.84 -21.37
C ASP A 35 -0.89 6.42 -20.83
N ALA A 36 -0.86 6.68 -19.52
CA ALA A 36 0.26 7.26 -18.80
C ALA A 36 0.95 6.19 -17.93
N PRO A 37 1.80 5.32 -18.51
CA PRO A 37 2.40 4.18 -17.79
C PRO A 37 3.30 4.60 -16.63
N ILE A 38 3.84 5.82 -16.66
CA ILE A 38 4.68 6.39 -15.58
C ILE A 38 3.97 6.46 -14.23
N VAL A 39 2.64 6.47 -14.22
CA VAL A 39 1.85 6.49 -12.98
C VAL A 39 2.08 5.21 -12.16
N ILE A 40 2.28 4.06 -12.80
CA ILE A 40 2.47 2.76 -12.13
C ILE A 40 3.71 2.78 -11.22
N PRO A 41 4.93 3.07 -11.71
CA PRO A 41 6.10 3.15 -10.84
C PRO A 41 6.01 4.31 -9.85
N ALA A 42 5.38 5.43 -10.20
CA ALA A 42 5.21 6.56 -9.27
C ALA A 42 4.36 6.17 -8.04
N VAL A 43 3.22 5.52 -8.27
CA VAL A 43 2.36 4.99 -7.20
C VAL A 43 3.08 3.86 -6.45
N GLY A 44 3.77 2.97 -7.16
CA GLY A 44 4.59 1.91 -6.57
C GLY A 44 5.63 2.45 -5.58
N LEU A 45 6.37 3.49 -5.98
CA LEU A 45 7.34 4.16 -5.10
C LEU A 45 6.66 4.81 -3.90
N ALA A 46 5.53 5.49 -4.08
CA ALA A 46 4.79 6.10 -2.97
C ALA A 46 4.32 5.06 -1.94
N LEU A 47 3.84 3.90 -2.40
CA LEU A 47 3.49 2.77 -1.53
C LEU A 47 4.74 2.19 -0.85
N GLY A 48 5.84 2.04 -1.58
CA GLY A 48 7.08 1.46 -1.08
C GLY A 48 7.73 2.31 0.01
N VAL A 49 7.75 3.64 -0.17
CA VAL A 49 8.21 4.61 0.84
C VAL A 49 7.39 4.47 2.12
N SER A 50 6.06 4.39 2.00
CA SER A 50 5.16 4.21 3.14
C SER A 50 5.34 2.85 3.83
N ALA A 51 5.55 1.79 3.05
CA ALA A 51 5.79 0.45 3.57
C ALA A 51 7.09 0.39 4.37
N TYR A 52 8.17 0.98 3.83
CA TYR A 52 9.51 0.89 4.40
C TYR A 52 9.79 1.90 5.52
N LEU A 53 9.39 3.17 5.36
CA LEU A 53 9.65 4.23 6.34
C LEU A 53 8.50 4.47 7.33
N GLY A 54 7.32 3.89 7.06
CA GLY A 54 6.11 4.04 7.87
C GLY A 54 5.04 4.91 7.21
N THR A 55 3.80 4.72 7.62
CA THR A 55 2.60 5.37 7.07
C THR A 55 2.58 6.87 7.28
N ARG A 56 3.37 7.40 8.24
CA ARG A 56 3.59 8.85 8.41
C ARG A 56 4.21 9.51 7.18
N TYR A 57 4.93 8.75 6.35
CA TYR A 57 5.53 9.23 5.10
C TYR A 57 4.71 8.86 3.86
N SER A 58 3.49 8.36 4.03
CA SER A 58 2.59 8.06 2.91
C SER A 58 2.23 9.34 2.16
N VAL A 59 2.73 9.48 0.93
CA VAL A 59 2.40 10.61 0.05
C VAL A 59 0.90 10.65 -0.25
N LEU A 60 0.32 9.47 -0.52
CA LEU A 60 -1.10 9.31 -0.83
C LEU A 60 -1.98 9.50 0.41
N GLY A 61 -1.50 9.14 1.61
CA GLY A 61 -2.23 9.36 2.87
C GLY A 61 -2.10 10.78 3.43
N ARG A 62 -1.11 11.56 2.96
CA ARG A 62 -0.76 12.88 3.49
C ARG A 62 -1.91 13.90 3.54
N PRO A 63 -2.86 13.93 2.58
CA PRO A 63 -4.00 14.85 2.64
C PRO A 63 -5.04 14.50 3.72
N TRP A 64 -5.01 13.29 4.27
CA TRP A 64 -6.05 12.80 5.19
C TRP A 64 -6.32 13.72 6.40
N PRO A 65 -5.32 14.25 7.13
CA PRO A 65 -5.58 15.13 8.27
C PRO A 65 -6.32 16.42 7.87
N PHE A 66 -6.06 16.94 6.67
CA PHE A 66 -6.77 18.09 6.12
C PHE A 66 -8.21 17.71 5.76
N VAL A 67 -8.41 16.60 5.02
CA VAL A 67 -9.74 16.09 4.66
C VAL A 67 -10.59 15.82 5.89
N ARG A 68 -10.03 15.16 6.90
CA ARG A 68 -10.69 14.89 8.20
C ARG A 68 -11.18 16.17 8.85
N ARG A 69 -10.35 17.22 8.85
CA ARG A 69 -10.68 18.52 9.43
C ARG A 69 -11.75 19.25 8.61
N ALA A 70 -11.62 19.25 7.28
CA ALA A 70 -12.55 19.89 6.37
C ALA A 70 -13.96 19.27 6.47
N LEU A 71 -14.03 17.93 6.57
CA LEU A 71 -15.27 17.18 6.74
C LEU A 71 -15.76 17.11 8.18
N ARG A 72 -15.07 17.78 9.13
CA ARG A 72 -15.40 17.79 10.57
C ARG A 72 -15.61 16.39 11.17
N LEU A 73 -14.83 15.42 10.71
CA LEU A 73 -14.92 14.05 11.20
C LEU A 73 -14.38 13.97 12.62
N GLY A 74 -15.15 13.35 13.52
CA GLY A 74 -14.76 13.07 14.89
C GLY A 74 -13.55 12.11 14.99
N PRO A 75 -13.04 11.90 16.23
CA PRO A 75 -11.98 10.95 16.49
C PRO A 75 -12.35 9.55 15.97
N PRO A 76 -11.37 8.74 15.54
CA PRO A 76 -11.65 7.39 15.08
C PRO A 76 -12.22 6.56 16.23
N ALA A 77 -13.19 5.70 15.93
CA ALA A 77 -13.79 4.81 16.92
C ALA A 77 -12.77 3.79 17.46
N GLU A 78 -11.83 3.35 16.62
CA GLU A 78 -10.77 2.43 16.98
C GLU A 78 -9.48 2.80 16.23
N LEU A 79 -8.34 2.57 16.87
CA LEU A 79 -7.03 2.73 16.26
C LEU A 79 -6.47 1.35 15.91
N GLU A 80 -5.80 1.26 14.76
CA GLU A 80 -5.20 0.01 14.28
C GLU A 80 -3.67 0.08 14.35
N SER A 81 -3.02 -1.07 14.53
CA SER A 81 -1.57 -1.20 14.42
C SER A 81 -1.11 -0.82 13.00
N GLU A 82 0.00 -0.08 12.90
CA GLU A 82 0.55 0.36 11.62
C GLU A 82 1.13 -0.77 10.76
N VAL A 83 1.55 -1.88 11.36
CA VAL A 83 2.37 -2.90 10.67
C VAL A 83 1.60 -3.67 9.56
N PRO A 84 0.38 -4.20 9.79
CA PRO A 84 -0.34 -4.91 8.73
C PRO A 84 -0.62 -4.05 7.49
N PRO A 85 -1.03 -2.76 7.63
CA PRO A 85 -1.14 -1.85 6.48
C PRO A 85 0.19 -1.63 5.73
N ARG A 86 1.32 -1.52 6.44
CA ARG A 86 2.64 -1.40 5.79
C ARG A 86 3.00 -2.65 4.99
N PHE A 87 2.67 -3.83 5.51
CA PHE A 87 2.83 -5.09 4.78
C PHE A 87 1.98 -5.12 3.50
N ALA A 88 0.71 -4.69 3.59
CA ALA A 88 -0.16 -4.58 2.42
C ALA A 88 0.40 -3.60 1.36
N GLN A 89 0.98 -2.47 1.79
CA GLN A 89 1.64 -1.52 0.90
C GLN A 89 2.90 -2.11 0.23
N ALA A 90 3.66 -2.95 0.95
CA ALA A 90 4.79 -3.66 0.37
C ALA A 90 4.35 -4.62 -0.75
N LEU A 91 3.27 -5.37 -0.55
CA LEU A 91 2.68 -6.23 -1.59
C LEU A 91 2.19 -5.42 -2.79
N GLY A 92 1.53 -4.27 -2.56
CA GLY A 92 1.13 -3.35 -3.64
C GLY A 92 2.34 -2.83 -4.42
N THR A 93 3.42 -2.48 -3.72
CA THR A 93 4.69 -2.05 -4.32
C THR A 93 5.28 -3.14 -5.20
N LEU A 94 5.34 -4.38 -4.72
CA LEU A 94 5.79 -5.54 -5.48
C LEU A 94 4.97 -5.72 -6.76
N GLY A 95 3.63 -5.69 -6.65
CA GLY A 95 2.74 -5.83 -7.80
C GLY A 95 2.96 -4.74 -8.86
N LEU A 96 3.13 -3.48 -8.44
CA LEU A 96 3.39 -2.37 -9.35
C LEU A 96 4.81 -2.38 -9.92
N ALA A 97 5.79 -2.93 -9.20
CA ALA A 97 7.13 -3.17 -9.72
C ALA A 97 7.10 -4.21 -10.85
N LEU A 98 6.38 -5.33 -10.65
CA LEU A 98 6.17 -6.33 -11.71
C LEU A 98 5.41 -5.76 -12.90
N ALA A 99 4.38 -4.94 -12.65
CA ALA A 99 3.66 -4.22 -13.70
C ALA A 99 4.60 -3.31 -14.52
N THR A 100 5.46 -2.56 -13.83
CA THR A 100 6.45 -1.66 -14.46
C THR A 100 7.44 -2.45 -15.31
N LEU A 101 7.95 -3.58 -14.81
CA LEU A 101 8.86 -4.45 -15.55
C LEU A 101 8.20 -5.04 -16.80
N ALA A 102 6.94 -5.47 -16.70
CA ALA A 102 6.19 -5.99 -17.84
C ALA A 102 5.97 -4.92 -18.92
N LEU A 103 5.63 -3.68 -18.53
CA LEU A 103 5.52 -2.56 -19.48
C LEU A 103 6.86 -2.22 -20.14
N ALA A 104 7.94 -2.19 -19.36
CA ALA A 104 9.29 -1.96 -19.88
C ALA A 104 9.70 -3.06 -20.88
N ALA A 105 9.45 -4.32 -20.56
CA ALA A 105 9.70 -5.44 -21.46
C ALA A 105 8.87 -5.33 -22.76
N GLY A 106 7.62 -4.89 -22.66
CA GLY A 106 6.76 -4.61 -23.82
C GLY A 106 7.34 -3.54 -24.73
N ALA A 107 7.83 -2.44 -24.16
CA ALA A 107 8.47 -1.35 -24.90
C ALA A 107 9.79 -1.77 -25.57
N LEU A 108 10.52 -2.75 -25.00
CA LEU A 108 11.80 -3.25 -25.51
C LEU A 108 11.67 -4.41 -26.51
N GLY A 109 10.45 -4.69 -27.02
CA GLY A 109 10.22 -5.72 -28.04
C GLY A 109 9.36 -6.91 -27.60
N GLY A 110 8.90 -6.94 -26.34
CA GLY A 110 7.94 -7.93 -25.84
C GLY A 110 6.53 -7.79 -26.40
N GLY A 111 6.24 -6.71 -27.13
CA GLY A 111 4.99 -6.50 -27.85
C GLY A 111 3.77 -6.27 -26.97
N SER A 112 2.59 -6.38 -27.57
CA SER A 112 1.30 -6.05 -26.94
C SER A 112 0.95 -6.96 -25.75
N ILE A 113 1.43 -8.20 -25.71
CA ILE A 113 1.18 -9.14 -24.62
C ILE A 113 1.84 -8.68 -23.32
N ALA A 114 3.09 -8.25 -23.38
CA ALA A 114 3.81 -7.73 -22.20
C ALA A 114 3.19 -6.41 -21.72
N ILE A 115 2.80 -5.52 -22.65
CA ILE A 115 2.10 -4.27 -22.32
C ILE A 115 0.77 -4.57 -21.61
N GLY A 116 -0.04 -5.46 -22.18
CA GLY A 116 -1.31 -5.89 -21.60
C GLY A 116 -1.13 -6.52 -20.21
N THR A 117 -0.08 -7.31 -20.02
CA THR A 117 0.27 -7.91 -18.71
C THR A 117 0.60 -6.84 -17.67
N GLY A 118 1.36 -5.81 -18.05
CA GLY A 118 1.68 -4.69 -17.16
C GLY A 118 0.45 -3.94 -16.68
N TRP A 119 -0.45 -3.57 -17.60
CA TRP A 119 -1.70 -2.91 -17.25
C TRP A 119 -2.64 -3.82 -16.45
N LEU A 120 -2.70 -5.12 -16.75
CA LEU A 120 -3.50 -6.08 -15.99
C LEU A 120 -3.04 -6.18 -14.53
N LEU A 121 -1.73 -6.24 -14.29
CA LEU A 121 -1.16 -6.24 -12.93
C LEU A 121 -1.48 -4.95 -12.18
N ALA A 122 -1.32 -3.79 -12.84
CA ALA A 122 -1.69 -2.50 -12.26
C ALA A 122 -3.19 -2.43 -11.91
N ALA A 123 -4.05 -2.94 -12.80
CA ALA A 123 -5.50 -3.00 -12.59
C ALA A 123 -5.87 -3.92 -11.41
N ALA A 124 -5.21 -5.07 -11.25
CA ALA A 124 -5.41 -5.96 -10.11
C ALA A 124 -5.07 -5.27 -8.78
N VAL A 125 -3.94 -4.55 -8.75
CA VAL A 125 -3.50 -3.78 -7.59
C VAL A 125 -4.48 -2.63 -7.29
N ALA A 126 -4.93 -1.88 -8.31
CA ALA A 126 -5.96 -0.85 -8.16
C ALA A 126 -7.29 -1.41 -7.65
N SER A 127 -7.70 -2.60 -8.11
CA SER A 127 -8.94 -3.26 -7.71
C SER A 127 -8.92 -3.65 -6.23
N LEU A 128 -7.81 -4.22 -5.75
CA LEU A 128 -7.63 -4.53 -4.32
C LEU A 128 -7.66 -3.28 -3.44
N GLN A 129 -7.07 -2.17 -3.91
CA GLN A 129 -7.12 -0.89 -3.21
C GLN A 129 -8.52 -0.30 -3.18
N LEU A 130 -9.29 -0.46 -4.25
CA LEU A 130 -10.69 -0.05 -4.31
C LEU A 130 -11.56 -0.86 -3.35
N VAL A 131 -11.35 -2.18 -3.27
CA VAL A 131 -12.02 -3.02 -2.27
C VAL A 131 -11.75 -2.49 -0.86
N LEU A 132 -10.50 -2.17 -0.55
CA LEU A 132 -10.14 -1.57 0.73
C LEU A 132 -10.81 -0.21 0.95
N ALA A 133 -10.80 0.66 -0.06
CA ALA A 133 -11.38 1.99 0.04
C ALA A 133 -12.90 1.95 0.32
N VAL A 134 -13.62 1.05 -0.35
CA VAL A 134 -15.09 0.98 -0.29
C VAL A 134 -15.57 0.17 0.91
N THR A 135 -14.95 -0.98 1.18
CA THR A 135 -15.45 -1.94 2.20
C THR A 135 -14.69 -1.87 3.51
N GLY A 136 -13.46 -1.32 3.50
CA GLY A 136 -12.53 -1.43 4.61
C GLY A 136 -11.82 -2.77 4.71
N TYR A 137 -12.08 -3.72 3.80
CA TYR A 137 -11.44 -5.02 3.77
C TYR A 137 -10.06 -4.96 3.11
N CYS A 138 -9.01 -5.11 3.91
CA CYS A 138 -7.62 -5.13 3.45
C CYS A 138 -7.12 -6.57 3.31
N LEU A 139 -7.06 -7.11 2.08
CA LEU A 139 -6.57 -8.47 1.83
C LEU A 139 -5.13 -8.67 2.33
N GLY A 140 -4.23 -7.70 2.10
CA GLY A 140 -2.84 -7.78 2.58
C GLY A 140 -2.74 -7.83 4.11
N CYS A 141 -3.61 -7.10 4.81
CA CYS A 141 -3.67 -7.10 6.27
C CYS A 141 -4.18 -8.45 6.81
N GLN A 142 -5.12 -9.10 6.11
CA GLN A 142 -5.51 -10.47 6.43
C GLN A 142 -4.34 -11.42 6.22
N LEU A 143 -3.67 -11.37 5.06
CA LEU A 143 -2.51 -12.21 4.75
C LEU A 143 -1.40 -12.10 5.80
N TYR A 144 -1.14 -10.89 6.32
CA TYR A 144 -0.16 -10.68 7.40
C TYR A 144 -0.48 -11.49 8.67
N ARG A 145 -1.77 -11.70 8.98
CA ARG A 145 -2.20 -12.52 10.13
C ARG A 145 -2.03 -14.03 9.91
N LEU A 146 -1.82 -14.49 8.66
CA LEU A 146 -1.57 -15.90 8.39
C LEU A 146 -0.08 -16.23 8.60
N ARG A 147 0.20 -17.08 9.60
CA ARG A 147 1.59 -17.44 9.98
C ARG A 147 2.46 -18.03 8.86
N TRP A 148 1.85 -18.62 7.84
CA TRP A 148 2.56 -19.29 6.74
C TRP A 148 2.99 -18.31 5.63
N TYR A 149 2.45 -17.09 5.63
CA TYR A 149 2.75 -16.07 4.61
C TYR A 149 4.01 -15.24 4.95
N ALA A 150 4.91 -15.82 5.75
CA ALA A 150 6.17 -15.24 6.21
C ALA A 150 6.12 -13.82 6.83
N PRO A 151 5.12 -13.44 7.67
CA PRO A 151 5.07 -12.11 8.30
C PRO A 151 6.33 -11.81 9.13
N ARG A 152 6.95 -12.85 9.71
CA ARG A 152 8.20 -12.75 10.47
C ARG A 152 9.41 -12.24 9.67
N LEU A 153 9.41 -12.41 8.34
CA LEU A 153 10.46 -11.85 7.48
C LEU A 153 10.27 -10.34 7.35
N PHE A 154 9.03 -9.91 7.11
CA PHE A 154 8.69 -8.49 7.06
C PHE A 154 8.99 -7.79 8.39
N ASP A 155 8.62 -8.42 9.51
CA ASP A 155 8.91 -7.88 10.85
C ASP A 155 10.41 -7.76 11.12
N ARG A 156 11.26 -8.64 10.59
CA ARG A 156 12.71 -8.51 10.70
C ARG A 156 13.27 -7.34 9.91
N ILE A 157 12.75 -7.13 8.69
CA ILE A 157 13.19 -6.05 7.80
C ILE A 157 12.72 -4.68 8.30
N VAL A 158 11.50 -4.62 8.86
CA VAL A 158 10.84 -3.36 9.23
C VAL A 158 10.89 -3.06 10.73
N GLY A 159 10.89 -4.09 11.58
CA GLY A 159 10.88 -3.97 13.04
C GLY A 159 12.23 -3.56 13.64
N THR A 160 13.34 -3.90 12.98
CA THR A 160 14.69 -3.41 13.36
C THR A 160 14.77 -1.88 13.19
N SER A 161 14.28 -1.36 12.07
CA SER A 161 14.25 0.10 11.82
C SER A 161 13.34 0.90 12.75
N ALA A 162 12.34 0.27 13.36
CA ALA A 162 11.44 0.95 14.31
C ALA A 162 12.07 1.09 15.72
N VAL A 163 12.91 0.12 16.13
CA VAL A 163 13.69 0.21 17.37
C VAL A 163 14.79 1.27 17.24
N ASP A 164 15.47 1.32 16.08
CA ASP A 164 16.54 2.27 15.84
C ASP A 164 16.05 3.72 15.65
N ALA A 165 14.79 3.92 15.23
CA ALA A 165 14.19 5.25 15.09
C ALA A 165 13.55 5.80 16.38
N ALA A 166 13.52 5.01 17.46
CA ALA A 166 13.01 5.39 18.77
C ALA A 166 14.11 5.53 19.84
N ALA A 167 15.37 5.25 19.48
CA ALA A 167 16.58 5.53 20.26
C ALA A 167 17.20 6.87 19.81
#